data_AF-A0A8J3X5M5-F1
#
_entry.id   AF-A0A8J3X5M5-F1
#
_cell.length_a   1.000
_cell.length_b   1.000
_cell.length_c   1.000
_cell.angle_alpha   90.00
_cell.angle_beta   90.00
_cell.angle_gamma   90.00
#
_symmetry.space_group_name_H-M   'P 1'
#
loop_
_entity.id
_entity.type
_entity.pdbx_description
1 polymer ?
#
loop_
_entity_poly.entity_id
_entity_poly.type
_entity_poly.pdbx_seq_one_letter_code
_entity_poly.pdbx_strand_id
1 'polypeptide(L)'
;MALGSGAFEGPYSFPSRFENGQGTNPEELIAAAHAGCFSMAFSNMLSQAGHVPTSVDTKASVHLEKTDAGFGITRIDLVTRADVPGVNSDEFQKLAEQAKANCPVSKALAAVDITLDATLV
;
A
#
# COMPACT_ATOMS: atom_id res chain seq x y z
N MET A 1 20.86 4.15 -1.33
CA MET A 1 19.97 2.96 -1.32
C MET A 1 19.61 2.66 -2.76
N ALA A 2 19.66 1.40 -3.19
CA ALA A 2 19.42 1.03 -4.59
C ALA A 2 18.63 -0.28 -4.69
N LEU A 3 17.82 -0.41 -5.74
CA LEU A 3 17.15 -1.66 -6.07
C LEU A 3 18.11 -2.59 -6.82
N GLY A 4 18.05 -3.90 -6.56
CA GLY A 4 18.88 -4.88 -7.26
C GLY A 4 18.64 -4.97 -8.76
N SER A 5 17.48 -4.49 -9.24
CA SER A 5 17.17 -4.38 -10.67
C SER A 5 17.79 -3.17 -11.36
N GLY A 6 18.31 -2.20 -10.60
CA GLY A 6 18.79 -0.91 -11.12
C GLY A 6 17.70 0.09 -11.48
N ALA A 7 16.41 -0.23 -11.28
CA ALA A 7 15.30 0.67 -11.62
C ALA A 7 15.24 1.95 -10.76
N PHE A 8 15.89 1.94 -9.60
CA PHE A 8 15.95 3.08 -8.70
C PHE A 8 17.25 3.07 -7.88
N GLU A 9 17.85 4.24 -7.75
CA GLU A 9 18.89 4.57 -6.79
C GLU A 9 18.56 5.93 -6.16
N GLY A 10 18.55 5.98 -4.83
CA GLY A 10 18.18 7.18 -4.08
C GLY A 10 19.05 7.41 -2.85
N PRO A 11 19.35 8.68 -2.51
CA PRO A 11 20.06 9.01 -1.28
C PRO A 11 19.22 8.61 -0.06
N TYR A 12 19.89 8.05 0.95
CA TYR A 12 19.30 7.60 2.20
C TYR A 12 20.28 7.87 3.33
N SER A 13 19.79 8.44 4.42
CA SER A 13 20.60 8.84 5.57
C SER A 13 19.76 8.81 6.85
N PHE A 14 20.38 9.04 8.01
CA PHE A 14 19.64 9.18 9.26
C PHE A 14 18.63 10.35 9.21
N PRO A 15 19.01 11.58 8.75
CA PRO A 15 18.06 12.67 8.61
C PRO A 15 16.89 12.38 7.66
N SER A 16 17.11 11.63 6.56
CA SER A 16 16.02 11.31 5.63
C SER A 16 15.06 10.23 6.14
N ARG A 17 15.42 9.52 7.22
CA ARG A 17 14.60 8.47 7.83
C ARG A 17 13.88 8.92 9.09
N PHE A 18 14.59 9.62 9.96
CA PHE A 18 14.11 9.94 11.32
C PHE A 18 13.82 11.44 11.50
N GLU A 19 14.13 12.26 10.51
CA GLU A 19 13.89 13.70 10.49
C GLU A 19 13.26 14.09 9.15
N ASN A 20 13.28 15.38 8.80
CA ASN A 20 12.77 15.90 7.53
C ASN A 20 13.91 16.17 6.52
N GLY A 21 14.98 15.38 6.56
CA GLY A 21 16.12 15.52 5.66
C GLY A 21 15.78 15.11 4.22
N GLN A 22 16.45 15.71 3.24
CA GLN A 22 16.29 15.31 1.84
C GLN A 22 16.76 13.87 1.59
N GLY A 23 16.01 13.14 0.77
CA GLY A 23 16.28 11.77 0.37
C GLY A 23 15.04 10.90 0.52
N THR A 24 15.19 9.61 0.24
CA THR A 24 14.13 8.62 0.48
C THR A 24 14.43 7.83 1.76
N ASN A 25 13.59 6.87 2.09
CA ASN A 25 13.76 5.96 3.22
C ASN A 25 13.14 4.57 2.93
N PRO A 26 13.49 3.53 3.71
CA PRO A 26 12.92 2.19 3.54
C PRO A 26 11.39 2.18 3.63
N GLU A 27 10.81 3.03 4.47
CA GLU A 27 9.37 3.11 4.69
C GLU A 27 8.60 3.56 3.44
N GLU A 28 9.11 4.53 2.68
CA GLU A 28 8.57 4.94 1.38
C GLU A 28 8.61 3.81 0.35
N LEU A 29 9.67 3.01 0.32
CA LEU A 29 9.77 1.87 -0.60
C LEU A 29 8.80 0.74 -0.23
N ILE A 30 8.59 0.50 1.07
CA ILE A 30 7.56 -0.42 1.57
C ILE A 30 6.17 0.11 1.18
N ALA A 31 5.92 1.40 1.36
CA ALA A 31 4.67 2.04 0.97
C ALA A 31 4.39 1.83 -0.54
N ALA A 32 5.37 2.12 -1.40
CA ALA A 32 5.24 1.93 -2.85
C ALA A 32 4.98 0.47 -3.22
N ALA A 33 5.70 -0.48 -2.60
CA ALA A 33 5.49 -1.90 -2.82
C ALA A 33 4.08 -2.35 -2.40
N HIS A 34 3.59 -1.87 -1.25
CA HIS A 34 2.28 -2.24 -0.72
C HIS A 34 1.15 -1.65 -1.56
N ALA A 35 1.23 -0.37 -1.92
CA ALA A 35 0.26 0.28 -2.80
C ALA A 35 0.13 -0.44 -4.15
N GLY A 36 1.26 -0.74 -4.80
CA GLY A 36 1.26 -1.45 -6.09
C GLY A 36 0.70 -2.86 -5.98
N CYS A 37 1.08 -3.61 -4.93
CA CYS A 37 0.60 -4.95 -4.69
C CYS A 37 -0.91 -5.00 -4.42
N PHE A 38 -1.40 -4.09 -3.57
CA PHE A 38 -2.83 -3.94 -3.30
C PHE A 38 -3.61 -3.57 -4.56
N SER A 39 -3.20 -2.52 -5.30
CA SER A 39 -3.89 -2.10 -6.52
C SER A 39 -4.03 -3.24 -7.52
N MET A 40 -2.96 -4.00 -7.75
CA MET A 40 -3.01 -5.13 -8.69
C MET A 40 -3.92 -6.26 -8.20
N ALA A 41 -3.85 -6.61 -6.91
CA ALA A 41 -4.71 -7.64 -6.33
C ALA A 41 -6.19 -7.23 -6.38
N PHE A 42 -6.49 -5.97 -6.06
CA PHE A 42 -7.84 -5.44 -6.08
C PHE A 42 -8.41 -5.41 -7.50
N SER A 43 -7.66 -4.91 -8.48
CA SER A 43 -8.06 -4.95 -9.90
C SER A 43 -8.35 -6.35 -10.41
N ASN A 44 -7.52 -7.33 -10.00
CA ASN A 44 -7.73 -8.73 -10.37
C ASN A 44 -9.01 -9.30 -9.73
N MET A 45 -9.26 -9.02 -8.45
CA MET A 45 -10.48 -9.49 -7.76
C MET A 45 -11.75 -8.88 -8.36
N LEU A 46 -11.74 -7.58 -8.67
CA LEU A 46 -12.83 -6.92 -9.38
C LEU A 46 -13.09 -7.60 -10.74
N SER A 47 -12.03 -7.81 -11.53
CA SER A 47 -12.15 -8.45 -12.85
C SER A 47 -12.68 -9.89 -12.77
N GLN A 48 -12.27 -10.66 -11.75
CA GLN A 48 -12.79 -12.02 -11.51
C GLN A 48 -14.28 -12.03 -11.12
N ALA A 49 -14.76 -10.96 -10.47
CA ALA A 49 -16.16 -10.75 -10.16
C ALA A 49 -16.98 -10.20 -11.36
N GLY A 50 -16.34 -9.99 -12.52
CA GLY A 50 -16.99 -9.47 -13.73
C GLY A 50 -16.99 -7.95 -13.85
N HIS A 51 -16.31 -7.25 -12.94
CA HIS A 51 -16.23 -5.79 -12.91
C HIS A 51 -14.82 -5.34 -13.33
N VAL A 52 -14.61 -5.04 -14.61
CA VAL A 52 -13.28 -4.59 -15.07
C VAL A 52 -13.09 -3.12 -14.66
N PRO A 53 -12.13 -2.79 -13.77
CA PRO A 53 -11.90 -1.41 -13.38
C PRO A 53 -11.27 -0.60 -14.53
N THR A 54 -11.65 0.66 -14.66
CA THR A 54 -10.99 1.61 -15.57
C THR A 54 -9.74 2.20 -14.93
N SER A 55 -9.77 2.45 -13.61
CA SER A 55 -8.61 2.88 -12.82
C SER A 55 -8.65 2.37 -11.38
N VAL A 56 -7.46 2.17 -10.80
CA VAL A 56 -7.26 1.89 -9.37
C VAL A 56 -6.00 2.61 -8.89
N ASP A 57 -6.20 3.72 -8.18
CA ASP A 57 -5.14 4.57 -7.66
C ASP A 57 -5.04 4.41 -6.15
N THR A 58 -3.94 3.82 -5.69
CA THR A 58 -3.69 3.60 -4.25
C THR A 58 -2.47 4.37 -3.80
N LYS A 59 -2.58 5.07 -2.67
CA LYS A 59 -1.47 5.62 -1.91
C LYS A 59 -1.34 4.83 -0.61
N ALA A 60 -0.10 4.51 -0.23
CA ALA A 60 0.20 3.92 1.07
C ALA A 60 1.01 4.92 1.90
N SER A 61 0.75 4.94 3.21
CA SER A 61 1.55 5.69 4.19
C SER A 61 2.01 4.74 5.28
N VAL A 62 3.33 4.61 5.46
CA VAL A 62 3.94 3.73 6.44
C VAL A 62 4.36 4.55 7.65
N HIS A 63 3.92 4.14 8.84
CA HIS A 63 4.18 4.83 10.09
C HIS A 63 5.31 4.14 10.86
N LEU A 64 6.43 4.85 11.00
CA LEU A 64 7.56 4.43 11.81
C LEU A 64 7.52 5.15 13.16
N GLU A 65 7.35 4.40 14.23
CA GLU A 65 7.18 4.94 15.57
C GLU A 65 8.20 4.37 16.55
N LYS A 66 8.50 5.14 17.59
CA LYS A 66 9.31 4.65 18.71
C LYS A 66 8.41 3.89 19.68
N THR A 67 8.76 2.63 19.90
CA THR A 67 8.11 1.70 20.84
C THR A 67 9.06 1.40 22.00
N ASP A 68 8.58 0.65 23.00
CA ASP A 68 9.41 0.17 24.11
C ASP A 68 10.57 -0.73 23.66
N ALA A 69 10.43 -1.40 22.50
CA ALA A 69 11.45 -2.27 21.90
C ALA A 69 12.39 -1.54 20.91
N GLY A 70 12.26 -0.22 20.79
CA GLY A 70 12.96 0.58 19.76
C GLY A 70 12.00 1.03 18.65
N PHE A 71 12.52 1.35 17.47
CA PHE A 71 11.67 1.77 16.35
C PHE A 71 10.98 0.59 15.69
N GLY A 72 9.68 0.72 15.39
CA GLY A 72 8.89 -0.27 14.69
C GLY A 72 7.97 0.38 13.65
N ILE A 73 7.71 -0.36 12.56
CA ILE A 73 6.62 0.00 11.64
C ILE A 73 5.34 -0.47 12.30
N THR A 74 4.51 0.45 12.77
CA THR A 74 3.34 0.14 13.60
C THR A 74 2.04 0.12 12.81
N ARG A 75 1.96 0.93 11.74
CA ARG A 75 0.77 1.03 10.90
C ARG A 75 1.09 1.28 9.44
N ILE A 76 0.24 0.80 8.54
CA ILE A 76 0.21 1.20 7.13
C ILE A 76 -1.22 1.61 6.77
N ASP A 77 -1.37 2.82 6.25
CA ASP A 77 -2.65 3.32 5.76
C ASP A 77 -2.70 3.23 4.24
N LEU A 78 -3.66 2.46 3.71
CA LEU A 78 -3.97 2.42 2.29
C LEU A 78 -5.15 3.34 1.99
N VAL A 79 -4.98 4.25 1.03
CA VAL A 79 -6.05 5.11 0.52
C VAL A 79 -6.20 4.87 -0.96
N THR A 80 -7.37 4.36 -1.36
CA THR A 80 -7.64 3.93 -2.72
C THR A 80 -8.83 4.69 -3.32
N ARG A 81 -8.66 5.14 -4.56
CA ARG A 81 -9.75 5.63 -5.41
C ARG A 81 -9.81 4.76 -6.65
N ALA A 82 -10.98 4.25 -6.99
CA ALA A 82 -11.14 3.35 -8.12
C ALA A 82 -12.43 3.65 -8.88
N ASP A 83 -12.31 3.73 -10.20
CA ASP A 83 -13.45 3.82 -11.12
C ASP A 83 -13.73 2.40 -11.66
N VAL A 84 -14.92 1.89 -11.34
CA VAL A 84 -15.31 0.52 -11.60
C VAL A 84 -16.76 0.50 -12.10
N PRO A 85 -16.99 0.59 -13.42
CA PRO A 85 -18.33 0.62 -13.97
C PRO A 85 -19.15 -0.63 -13.62
N GLY A 86 -20.35 -0.43 -13.09
CA GLY A 86 -21.32 -1.51 -12.86
C GLY A 86 -21.18 -2.27 -11.53
N VAL A 87 -20.15 -2.00 -10.72
CA VAL A 87 -20.05 -2.56 -9.37
C VAL A 87 -20.96 -1.78 -8.41
N ASN A 88 -21.56 -2.48 -7.45
CA ASN A 88 -22.25 -1.83 -6.34
C ASN A 88 -21.29 -1.59 -5.16
N SER A 89 -21.64 -0.65 -4.28
CA SER A 89 -20.80 -0.24 -3.15
C SER A 89 -20.42 -1.41 -2.23
N ASP A 90 -21.37 -2.30 -1.89
CA ASP A 90 -21.12 -3.39 -0.93
C ASP A 90 -20.15 -4.43 -1.49
N GLU A 91 -20.31 -4.81 -2.75
CA GLU A 91 -19.40 -5.72 -3.44
C GLU A 91 -18.01 -5.10 -3.61
N PHE A 92 -17.94 -3.82 -4.00
CA PHE A 92 -16.69 -3.06 -4.09
C PHE A 92 -15.92 -3.10 -2.78
N GLN A 93 -16.56 -2.74 -1.66
CA GLN A 93 -15.93 -2.72 -0.34
C GLN A 93 -15.49 -4.12 0.09
N LYS A 94 -16.33 -5.13 -0.14
CA LYS A 94 -16.01 -6.53 0.17
C LYS A 94 -14.78 -7.03 -0.61
N LEU A 95 -14.64 -6.66 -1.89
CA LEU A 95 -13.49 -7.04 -2.71
C LEU A 95 -12.23 -6.27 -2.31
N ALA A 96 -12.37 -4.98 -1.97
CA ALA A 96 -11.25 -4.17 -1.50
C ALA A 96 -10.67 -4.71 -0.19
N GLU A 97 -11.53 -5.06 0.78
CA GLU A 97 -11.12 -5.69 2.04
C GLU A 97 -10.46 -7.07 1.84
N GLN A 98 -10.99 -7.88 0.91
CA GLN A 98 -10.35 -9.14 0.53
C GLN A 98 -8.96 -8.92 -0.07
N ALA A 99 -8.79 -7.91 -0.94
CA ALA A 99 -7.50 -7.57 -1.52
C ALA A 99 -6.51 -7.10 -0.45
N LYS A 100 -6.96 -6.25 0.49
CA LYS A 100 -6.18 -5.79 1.65
C LYS A 100 -5.65 -6.96 2.46
N ALA A 101 -6.48 -7.95 2.76
CA ALA A 101 -6.08 -9.09 3.55
C ALA A 101 -5.18 -10.08 2.78
N ASN A 102 -5.28 -10.14 1.45
CA ASN A 102 -4.73 -11.26 0.69
C ASN A 102 -3.62 -10.94 -0.31
N CYS A 103 -3.33 -9.68 -0.61
CA CYS A 103 -2.23 -9.36 -1.51
C CYS A 103 -0.89 -9.85 -0.91
N PRO A 104 0.08 -10.31 -1.73
CA PRO A 104 1.35 -10.85 -1.23
C PRO A 104 2.07 -9.97 -0.22
N VAL A 105 2.10 -8.64 -0.44
CA VAL A 105 2.77 -7.71 0.48
C VAL A 105 2.02 -7.59 1.81
N SER A 106 0.69 -7.52 1.81
CA SER A 106 -0.09 -7.56 3.06
C SER A 106 0.16 -8.83 3.86
N LYS A 107 0.24 -9.99 3.20
CA LYS A 107 0.55 -11.26 3.87
C LYS A 107 1.95 -11.27 4.48
N ALA A 108 2.93 -10.68 3.79
CA ALA A 108 4.29 -10.55 4.29
C ALA A 108 4.39 -9.58 5.48
N LEU A 109 3.53 -8.54 5.49
CA LEU A 109 3.48 -7.49 6.53
C LEU A 109 2.40 -7.75 7.59
N ALA A 110 1.95 -9.00 7.76
CA ALA A 110 0.82 -9.36 8.62
C ALA A 110 0.98 -9.02 10.12
N ALA A 111 2.19 -8.66 10.56
CA ALA A 111 2.45 -8.20 11.93
C ALA A 111 2.14 -6.70 12.15
N VAL A 112 1.90 -5.95 11.07
CA VAL A 112 1.63 -4.50 11.10
C VAL A 112 0.14 -4.27 10.97
N ASP A 113 -0.40 -3.26 11.66
CA ASP A 113 -1.79 -2.84 11.48
C ASP A 113 -1.98 -2.20 10.09
N ILE A 114 -2.91 -2.71 9.28
CA ILE A 114 -3.15 -2.24 7.91
C ILE A 114 -4.58 -1.73 7.80
N THR A 115 -4.72 -0.43 7.58
CA THR A 115 -6.01 0.23 7.38
C THR A 115 -6.28 0.45 5.88
N LEU A 116 -7.55 0.57 5.52
CA LEU A 116 -7.97 0.85 4.15
C LEU A 116 -9.13 1.85 4.14
N ASP A 117 -8.95 2.91 3.36
CA ASP A 117 -10.01 3.82 2.91
C ASP A 117 -10.15 3.66 1.40
N ALA A 118 -11.17 2.91 0.97
CA ALA A 118 -11.45 2.66 -0.44
C ALA A 118 -12.71 3.41 -0.89
N THR A 119 -12.56 4.27 -1.90
CA THR A 119 -13.64 5.05 -2.50
C THR A 119 -13.89 4.62 -3.94
N LEU A 120 -15.12 4.23 -4.25
CA LEU A 120 -15.62 4.11 -5.62
C LEU A 120 -15.93 5.52 -6.14
N VAL A 121 -15.30 5.94 -7.23
CA VAL A 121 -15.42 7.31 -7.79
C VAL A 121 -16.34 7.39 -9.01
#